data_AF-A0A965MXI1-F1
#
_entry.id   AF-A0A965MXI1-F1
#
_cell.length_a   1.000
_cell.length_b   1.000
_cell.length_c   1.000
_cell.angle_alpha   90.00
_cell.angle_beta   90.00
_cell.angle_gamma   90.00
#
_symmetry.space_group_name_H-M   'P 1'
#
loop_
_entity.id
_entity.type
_entity.pdbx_description
1 polymer ?
#
loop_
_entity_poly.entity_id
_entity_poly.type
_entity_poly.pdbx_seq_one_letter_code
_entity_poly.pdbx_strand_id
1 'polypeptide(L)'
;LAGHGTVGAGSARIAKGQLAVLGAGDVITLTGEGGDNESTDTMEVLLLGGQPINEPVAQYGPFVMNTREELVQAYEDFQRGRLGVVPADGLRPYRGDSRRN
;
A
#
# COMPACT_ATOMS: atom_id res chain seq x y z
N LEU A 1 -4.43 -0.29 -11.04
CA LEU A 1 -3.29 -1.14 -11.44
C LEU A 1 -3.73 -2.16 -12.49
N ALA A 2 -3.12 -2.09 -13.68
CA ALA A 2 -3.42 -2.86 -14.87
C ALA A 2 -2.17 -3.06 -15.73
N GLY A 3 -2.25 -3.90 -16.78
CA GLY A 3 -1.17 -4.15 -17.73
C GLY A 3 -0.12 -5.16 -17.25
N HIS A 4 0.92 -5.31 -18.07
CA HIS A 4 2.05 -6.21 -17.86
C HIS A 4 3.35 -5.57 -18.36
N GLY A 5 4.48 -6.03 -17.85
CA GLY A 5 5.78 -5.49 -18.18
C GLY A 5 6.91 -6.15 -17.41
N THR A 6 8.04 -5.46 -17.33
CA THR A 6 9.22 -5.91 -16.59
C THR A 6 9.71 -4.85 -15.60
N VAL A 7 10.34 -5.31 -14.51
CA VAL A 7 10.90 -4.45 -13.46
C VAL A 7 12.33 -4.86 -13.10
N GLY A 8 13.16 -3.86 -12.82
CA GLY A 8 14.54 -4.01 -12.36
C GLY A 8 15.53 -4.39 -13.47
N ALA A 9 16.82 -4.42 -13.12
CA ALA A 9 17.90 -4.71 -14.08
C ALA A 9 17.80 -6.11 -14.70
N GLY A 10 17.24 -7.08 -13.97
CA GLY A 10 16.99 -8.43 -14.46
C GLY A 10 15.74 -8.58 -15.35
N SER A 11 15.01 -7.48 -15.62
CA SER A 11 13.76 -7.49 -16.40
C SER A 11 12.75 -8.55 -15.91
N ALA A 12 12.56 -8.64 -14.59
CA ALA A 12 11.61 -9.59 -14.00
C ALA A 12 10.18 -9.24 -14.44
N ARG A 13 9.43 -10.20 -14.98
CA ARG A 13 8.06 -9.94 -15.44
C ARG A 13 7.13 -9.65 -14.26
N ILE A 14 6.27 -8.64 -14.44
CA ILE A 14 5.24 -8.24 -13.49
C ILE A 14 3.94 -7.94 -14.24
N ALA A 15 2.82 -8.37 -13.67
CA ALA A 15 1.48 -8.14 -14.18
C ALA A 15 0.53 -7.72 -13.04
N LYS A 16 -0.70 -7.35 -13.39
CA LYS A 16 -1.76 -6.97 -12.44
C LYS A 16 -1.87 -7.95 -11.27
N GLY A 17 -1.89 -7.40 -10.05
CA GLY A 17 -2.06 -8.17 -8.80
C GLY A 17 -0.77 -8.73 -8.23
N GLN A 18 0.38 -8.50 -8.88
CA GLN A 18 1.68 -8.91 -8.38
C GLN A 18 2.41 -7.77 -7.66
N LEU A 19 3.28 -8.14 -6.73
CA LEU A 19 4.16 -7.26 -5.99
C LEU A 19 5.61 -7.63 -6.32
N ALA A 20 6.40 -6.66 -6.77
CA ALA A 20 7.85 -6.80 -6.86
C ALA A 20 8.51 -6.11 -5.66
N VAL A 21 9.43 -6.82 -5.00
CA VAL A 21 10.28 -6.27 -3.95
C VAL A 21 11.59 -5.84 -4.58
N LEU A 22 11.95 -4.57 -4.40
CA LEU A 22 13.16 -3.99 -4.96
C LEU A 22 14.29 -4.07 -3.94
N GLY A 23 15.47 -4.46 -4.41
CA GLY A 23 16.69 -4.47 -3.60
C GLY A 23 17.32 -3.07 -3.49
N ALA A 24 18.51 -3.03 -2.89
CA ALA A 24 19.30 -1.80 -2.83
C ALA A 24 19.66 -1.28 -4.23
N GLY A 25 19.58 0.03 -4.42
CA GLY A 25 19.95 0.72 -5.65
C GLY A 25 19.31 2.11 -5.73
N ASP A 26 19.86 2.95 -6.60
CA ASP A 26 19.42 4.35 -6.75
C ASP A 26 18.45 4.53 -7.94
N VAL A 27 18.27 3.49 -8.75
CA VAL A 27 17.50 3.53 -10.00
C VAL A 27 16.56 2.34 -10.08
N ILE A 28 15.31 2.60 -10.45
CA ILE A 28 14.30 1.58 -10.72
C ILE A 28 13.92 1.68 -12.20
N THR A 29 14.16 0.60 -12.95
CA THR A 29 13.77 0.50 -14.35
C THR A 29 12.44 -0.25 -14.47
N LEU A 30 11.50 0.32 -15.20
CA LEU A 30 10.20 -0.26 -15.51
C LEU A 30 9.99 -0.20 -17.02
N THR A 31 9.59 -1.31 -17.62
CA THR A 31 9.27 -1.38 -19.06
C THR A 31 7.88 -1.97 -19.22
N GLY A 32 6.95 -1.21 -19.78
CA GLY A 32 5.65 -1.74 -20.17
C GLY A 32 5.77 -2.56 -21.46
N GLU A 33 5.13 -3.72 -21.50
CA GLU A 33 4.94 -4.45 -22.76
C GLU A 33 3.65 -3.92 -23.39
N GLY A 34 3.78 -3.06 -24.40
CA GLY A 34 2.65 -2.53 -25.14
C GLY A 34 2.11 -3.55 -26.15
N GLY A 35 0.79 -3.57 -26.32
CA GLY A 35 0.14 -4.21 -27.45
C GLY A 35 -0.65 -3.19 -28.25
N ASP A 36 -1.07 -3.57 -29.46
CA ASP A 36 -1.67 -2.69 -30.48
C ASP A 36 -3.01 -2.05 -30.07
N ASN A 37 -3.52 -2.34 -28.87
CA ASN A 37 -4.81 -1.91 -28.38
C ASN A 37 -4.67 -1.00 -27.13
N GLU A 38 -4.91 0.29 -27.32
CA GLU A 38 -4.56 1.39 -26.40
C GLU A 38 -5.15 1.32 -24.97
N SER A 39 -6.09 0.41 -24.68
CA SER A 39 -6.77 0.33 -23.38
C SER A 39 -6.48 -0.93 -22.54
N THR A 40 -5.96 -2.00 -23.12
CA THR A 40 -5.75 -3.27 -22.39
C THR A 40 -4.29 -3.47 -21.96
N ASP A 41 -3.37 -2.78 -22.63
CA ASP A 41 -1.92 -2.97 -22.48
C ASP A 41 -1.22 -1.80 -21.77
N THR A 42 -1.96 -0.78 -21.31
CA THR A 42 -1.35 0.28 -20.49
C THR A 42 -0.96 -0.26 -19.12
N MET A 43 0.34 -0.20 -18.82
CA MET A 43 0.87 -0.58 -17.52
C MET A 43 0.67 0.55 -16.50
N GLU A 44 -0.10 0.27 -15.45
CA GLU A 44 -0.34 1.17 -14.33
C GLU A 44 0.27 0.56 -13.06
N VAL A 45 1.22 1.27 -12.46
CA VAL A 45 2.00 0.83 -11.30
C VAL A 45 1.84 1.78 -10.11
N LEU A 46 1.91 1.23 -8.90
CA LEU A 46 2.04 1.97 -7.65
C LEU A 46 3.41 1.68 -7.07
N LEU A 47 4.26 2.71 -6.96
CA LEU A 47 5.55 2.61 -6.30
C LEU A 47 5.40 3.06 -4.84
N LEU A 48 5.72 2.16 -3.91
CA LEU A 48 5.73 2.43 -2.48
C LEU A 48 7.17 2.31 -1.96
N GLY A 49 7.57 3.25 -1.13
CA GLY A 49 8.89 3.26 -0.48
C GLY A 49 8.84 4.06 0.82
N GLY A 50 9.77 3.76 1.71
CA GLY A 50 9.86 4.43 3.00
C GLY A 50 11.15 4.08 3.72
N GLN A 51 11.54 4.93 4.66
CA GLN A 51 12.69 4.67 5.53
C GLN A 51 12.30 3.59 6.57
N PRO A 52 13.09 2.52 6.74
CA PRO A 52 12.83 1.54 7.78
C PRO A 52 12.83 2.19 9.18
N ILE A 53 11.80 1.88 9.98
CA ILE A 53 11.66 2.37 11.35
C ILE A 53 12.66 1.67 12.29
N ASN A 54 13.06 0.44 11.98
CA ASN A 54 14.02 -0.37 12.74
C ASN A 54 13.62 -0.65 14.19
N GLU A 55 12.33 -0.77 14.44
CA GLU A 55 11.79 -1.19 15.74
C GLU A 55 11.15 -2.58 15.64
N PRO A 56 11.04 -3.33 16.75
CA PRO A 56 10.28 -4.57 16.79
C PRO A 56 8.83 -4.36 16.34
N VAL A 57 8.27 -5.35 15.66
CA VAL A 57 6.89 -5.35 15.19
C VAL A 57 6.13 -6.51 15.82
N ALA A 58 5.14 -6.19 16.63
CA ALA A 58 4.16 -7.12 17.18
C ALA A 58 2.78 -6.75 16.62
N GLN A 59 2.10 -7.70 15.96
CA GLN A 59 0.80 -7.48 15.35
C GLN A 59 -0.25 -8.46 15.89
N TYR A 60 -1.44 -7.95 16.20
CA TYR A 60 -2.62 -8.76 16.44
C TYR A 60 -3.89 -8.07 15.96
N GLY A 61 -4.55 -8.65 14.96
CA GLY A 61 -5.74 -8.08 14.34
C GLY A 61 -5.46 -6.66 13.80
N PRO A 62 -6.24 -5.64 14.21
CA PRO A 62 -6.08 -4.26 13.73
C PRO A 62 -4.97 -3.48 14.45
N PHE A 63 -4.26 -4.08 15.42
CA PHE A 63 -3.26 -3.40 16.23
C PHE A 63 -1.84 -3.83 15.85
N VAL A 64 -0.95 -2.85 15.75
CA VAL A 64 0.50 -3.02 15.55
C VAL A 64 1.20 -2.19 16.62
N MET A 65 2.07 -2.83 17.41
CA MET A 65 2.85 -2.25 18.51
C MET A 65 4.28 -2.82 18.48
N ASN A 66 5.13 -2.47 19.45
CA ASN A 66 6.50 -2.98 19.54
C ASN A 66 6.59 -4.28 20.35
N THR A 67 5.73 -4.49 21.34
CA THR A 67 5.76 -5.65 22.25
C THR A 67 4.40 -6.38 22.37
N ARG A 68 4.42 -7.60 22.94
CA ARG A 68 3.18 -8.37 23.18
C ARG A 68 2.32 -7.75 24.27
N GLU A 69 2.94 -7.19 25.30
CA GLU A 69 2.30 -6.53 26.42
C GLU A 69 1.51 -5.30 25.95
N GLU A 70 2.09 -4.51 25.04
CA GLU A 70 1.42 -3.38 24.40
C GLU A 70 0.20 -3.81 23.56
N LEU A 71 0.27 -4.94 22.87
CA LEU A 71 -0.90 -5.47 22.15
C LEU A 71 -2.04 -5.86 23.10
N VAL A 72 -1.73 -6.50 24.23
CA VAL A 72 -2.73 -6.83 25.25
C VAL A 72 -3.37 -5.54 25.78
N GLN A 73 -2.56 -4.53 26.08
CA GLN A 73 -3.05 -3.23 26.53
C GLN A 73 -3.96 -2.56 25.49
N ALA A 74 -3.55 -2.52 24.22
CA ALA A 74 -4.34 -1.95 23.13
C ALA A 74 -5.69 -2.66 22.93
N TYR A 75 -5.70 -3.98 23.09
CA TYR A 75 -6.93 -4.76 23.03
C TYR A 75 -7.86 -4.47 24.21
N GLU A 76 -7.34 -4.37 25.43
CA GLU A 76 -8.12 -3.95 26.59
C GLU A 76 -8.67 -2.52 26.43
N ASP A 77 -7.88 -1.62 25.87
CA ASP A 77 -8.29 -0.24 25.57
C ASP A 77 -9.45 -0.21 24.60
N PHE A 78 -9.38 -1.04 23.56
CA PHE A 78 -10.49 -1.22 22.62
C PHE A 78 -11.75 -1.73 23.31
N GLN A 79 -11.64 -2.79 24.12
CA GLN A 79 -12.78 -3.35 24.86
C GLN A 79 -13.41 -2.34 25.83
N ARG A 80 -12.59 -1.44 26.39
CA ARG A 80 -13.03 -0.36 27.29
C ARG A 80 -13.47 0.91 26.55
N GLY A 81 -13.47 0.93 25.22
CA GLY A 81 -13.86 2.11 24.43
C GLY A 81 -12.89 3.30 24.53
N ARG A 82 -11.61 3.05 24.83
CA ARG A 82 -10.59 4.09 25.05
C ARG A 82 -9.88 4.58 23.78
N LEU A 83 -10.20 4.03 22.61
CA LEU A 83 -9.59 4.42 21.33
C LEU A 83 -10.22 5.66 20.68
N GLY A 84 -11.02 6.41 21.44
CA GLY A 84 -11.78 7.55 20.95
C GLY A 84 -13.10 7.16 20.29
N VAL A 85 -13.78 8.17 19.75
CA VAL A 85 -15.06 8.04 19.05
C VAL A 85 -14.96 8.68 17.68
N VAL A 86 -15.57 8.07 16.68
CA VAL A 86 -15.74 8.71 15.36
C VAL A 86 -16.95 9.63 15.47
N PRO A 87 -16.79 10.96 15.33
CA PRO A 87 -17.91 11.89 15.34
C PRO A 87 -18.88 11.60 14.19
N ALA A 88 -20.16 11.94 14.35
CA ALA A 88 -21.19 11.70 13.33
C ALA A 88 -20.87 12.37 11.98
N ASP A 89 -20.14 13.50 12.00
CA ASP A 89 -19.66 14.24 10.82
C ASP A 89 -18.17 13.97 10.49
N GLY A 90 -17.53 13.03 11.20
CA GLY A 90 -16.14 12.65 11.01
C GLY A 90 -15.89 11.81 9.75
N LEU A 91 -16.91 11.11 9.27
CA LEU A 91 -16.88 10.46 7.96
C LEU A 91 -17.21 11.48 6.87
N ARG A 92 -16.16 12.10 6.33
CA ARG A 92 -16.23 12.94 5.13
C ARG A 92 -15.72 12.15 3.94
N PRO A 93 -16.54 11.29 3.31
CA PRO A 93 -16.12 10.57 2.12
C PRO A 93 -15.73 11.58 1.05
N TYR A 94 -14.53 11.41 0.48
CA TYR A 94 -14.09 12.20 -0.65
C TYR A 94 -15.08 12.01 -1.80
N ARG A 95 -15.88 13.04 -2.07
CA ARG A 95 -16.67 13.13 -3.30
C ARG A 95 -15.81 13.90 -4.29
N GLY A 96 -15.24 13.20 -5.26
CA GLY A 96 -14.56 13.85 -6.38
C GLY A 96 -15.51 14.84 -7.02
N ASP A 97 -15.06 16.08 -7.18
CA ASP A 97 -15.85 17.13 -7.83
C ASP A 97 -16.07 16.69 -9.28
N SER A 98 -17.33 16.46 -9.68
CA SER A 98 -17.70 16.00 -11.03
C SER A 98 -17.62 17.13 -12.07
N ARG A 99 -16.59 17.96 -11.97
CA ARG A 99 -16.29 19.05 -12.91
C ARG A 99 -14.80 19.07 -13.25
N ARG A 100 -14.38 18.19 -14.14
CA ARG A 100 -13.42 18.53 -15.21
C ARG A 100 -13.86 17.78 -16.47
N ASN A 101 -13.90 18.55 -17.56
CA ASN A 101 -14.46 18.28 -18.88
C ASN A 101 -14.10 16.93 -19.49
#